data_AF-A0A1I4LX62-F1
#
_entry.id   AF-A0A1I4LX62-F1
#
_cell.length_a   1.000
_cell.length_b   1.000
_cell.length_c   1.000
_cell.angle_alpha   90.00
_cell.angle_beta   90.00
_cell.angle_gamma   90.00
#
_symmetry.space_group_name_H-M   'P 1'
#
loop_
_entity.id
_entity.type
_entity.pdbx_description
1 polymer ?
#
loop_
_entity_poly.entity_id
_entity_poly.type
_entity_poly.pdbx_seq_one_letter_code
_entity_poly.pdbx_strand_id
1 'polypeptide(L)' 'MVTGLTGVMIVGLVVVVALIVIRFRDSGPVLPEDITLPDGARAHAVTAAEGWFAVVTDDDRILIFDRITGALRQEIEVK' A
#
# COMPACT_ATOMS: atom_id res chain seq x y z
N MET A 1 -30.85 -34.68 -9.71
CA MET A 1 -30.93 -33.38 -10.40
C MET A 1 -29.59 -32.67 -10.25
N VAL A 2 -28.87 -32.44 -11.34
CA VAL A 2 -27.52 -31.83 -11.31
C VAL A 2 -27.56 -30.30 -11.21
N THR A 3 -28.68 -29.69 -11.59
CA THR A 3 -28.93 -28.24 -11.57
C THR A 3 -28.78 -27.63 -10.18
N GLY A 4 -29.19 -28.34 -9.13
CA GLY A 4 -29.01 -27.90 -7.75
C GLY A 4 -27.53 -27.80 -7.35
N LEU A 5 -26.73 -28.78 -7.74
CA LEU A 5 -25.29 -28.78 -7.47
C LEU A 5 -24.57 -27.66 -8.24
N THR A 6 -24.94 -27.45 -9.50
CA THR A 6 -24.44 -26.32 -10.31
C THR A 6 -24.76 -24.97 -9.66
N GLY A 7 -25.99 -24.79 -9.16
CA GLY A 7 -26.38 -23.57 -8.47
C GLY A 7 -25.53 -23.29 -7.22
N VAL A 8 -25.32 -24.30 -6.39
CA VAL A 8 -24.48 -24.17 -5.18
C VAL A 8 -23.04 -23.83 -5.51
N MET A 9 -22.45 -24.45 -6.54
CA MET A 9 -21.08 -24.16 -6.97
C MET A 9 -20.91 -22.71 -7.41
N ILE A 10 -21.88 -22.18 -8.17
CA ILE A 10 -21.85 -20.78 -8.63
C ILE A 10 -21.96 -19.83 -7.45
N VAL A 11 -22.92 -20.06 -6.54
CA VAL A 11 -23.09 -19.22 -5.34
C VAL A 11 -21.82 -19.23 -4.50
N GLY A 12 -21.22 -20.40 -4.27
CA GLY A 12 -19.96 -20.52 -3.53
C GLY A 12 -18.83 -19.71 -4.16
N LEU A 13 -18.66 -19.81 -5.49
CA LEU A 13 -17.65 -19.02 -6.21
C LEU A 13 -17.90 -17.51 -6.08
N VAL A 14 -19.14 -17.07 -6.26
CA VAL A 14 -19.50 -15.65 -6.15
C VAL A 14 -19.19 -15.11 -4.74
N VAL A 15 -19.51 -15.89 -3.69
CA VAL A 15 -19.18 -15.51 -2.31
C VAL A 15 -17.67 -15.38 -2.12
N VAL A 16 -16.89 -16.35 -2.58
CA VAL A 16 -15.41 -16.30 -2.47
C VAL A 16 -14.86 -15.07 -3.19
N VAL A 17 -15.29 -14.81 -4.43
CA VAL A 17 -14.85 -13.64 -5.20
C VAL A 17 -15.24 -12.35 -4.51
N ALA A 18 -16.48 -12.24 -4.00
CA ALA A 18 -16.94 -11.06 -3.28
C ALA A 18 -16.12 -10.79 -2.03
N LEU A 19 -15.82 -11.84 -1.23
CA LEU A 19 -14.97 -11.71 -0.04
C LEU A 19 -13.55 -11.26 -0.39
N ILE A 20 -12.95 -11.83 -1.45
CA ILE A 20 -11.63 -11.41 -1.94
C ILE A 20 -11.67 -9.93 -2.32
N VAL A 21 -12.65 -9.51 -3.14
CA VAL A 21 -12.76 -8.11 -3.57
C VAL A 21 -12.92 -7.17 -2.38
N ILE A 22 -13.77 -7.50 -1.40
CA ILE A 22 -13.97 -6.66 -0.21
C ILE A 22 -12.69 -6.59 0.63
N ARG A 23 -12.00 -7.72 0.81
CA ARG A 23 -10.78 -7.81 1.64
C ARG A 23 -9.57 -7.13 1.01
N PHE A 24 -9.45 -7.16 -0.31
CA PHE A 24 -8.34 -6.57 -1.06
C PHE A 24 -8.61 -5.15 -1.58
N ARG A 25 -9.87 -4.67 -1.57
CA ARG A 25 -10.23 -3.26 -1.85
C ARG A 25 -10.03 -2.33 -0.67
N ASP A 26 -9.33 -2.74 0.38
CA ASP A 26 -8.87 -1.77 1.37
C ASP A 26 -8.06 -0.73 0.59
N SER A 27 -8.59 0.49 0.55
CA SER A 27 -8.15 1.49 -0.42
C SER A 27 -6.67 1.68 -0.22
N GLY A 28 -5.92 1.49 -1.30
CA GLY A 28 -4.48 1.62 -1.28
C GLY A 28 -4.08 2.90 -0.54
N PRO A 29 -2.93 2.87 0.12
CA PRO A 29 -2.51 3.93 1.01
C PRO A 29 -2.68 5.31 0.38
N VAL A 30 -3.54 6.17 0.97
CA VAL A 30 -3.69 7.56 0.52
C VAL A 30 -2.35 8.24 0.72
N LEU A 31 -1.65 8.48 -0.39
CA LEU A 31 -0.41 9.23 -0.42
C LEU A 31 -0.74 10.71 -0.61
N PRO A 32 -0.04 11.63 0.07
CA PRO A 32 -0.13 13.05 -0.22
C PRO A 32 0.15 13.32 -1.70
N GLU A 33 -0.55 14.29 -2.27
CA GLU A 33 -0.37 14.71 -3.67
C GLU A 33 1.04 15.25 -3.96
N ASP A 34 1.67 15.88 -2.96
CA ASP A 34 3.05 16.33 -3.03
C ASP A 34 3.78 16.07 -1.69
N ILE A 35 5.05 15.65 -1.77
CA ILE A 35 5.96 15.51 -0.63
C ILE A 35 7.27 16.23 -0.93
N THR A 36 7.67 17.14 -0.04
CA THR A 36 8.97 17.81 -0.12
C THR A 36 10.01 16.96 0.59
N LEU A 37 10.99 16.47 -0.16
CA LEU A 37 12.11 15.75 0.43
C LEU A 37 13.10 16.72 1.10
N PRO A 38 13.68 16.35 2.26
CA PRO A 38 14.79 17.06 2.87
C PRO A 38 15.95 17.22 1.86
N ASP A 39 16.64 18.35 1.95
CA ASP A 39 17.84 18.67 1.16
C ASP A 39 17.66 18.67 -0.37
N GLY A 40 16.43 18.61 -0.88
CA GLY A 40 16.15 18.54 -2.31
C GLY A 40 16.54 17.19 -2.94
N ALA A 41 16.70 16.15 -2.13
CA ALA A 41 16.99 14.79 -2.61
C ALA A 41 15.90 14.29 -3.56
N ARG A 42 16.29 13.48 -4.55
CA ARG A 42 15.33 12.90 -5.51
C ARG A 42 14.92 11.51 -5.05
N ALA A 43 13.62 11.26 -5.02
CA ALA A 43 13.09 9.94 -4.74
C ALA A 43 13.51 8.96 -5.84
N HIS A 44 14.28 7.94 -5.46
CA HIS A 44 14.65 6.82 -6.31
C HIS A 44 13.57 5.73 -6.28
N ALA A 45 13.01 5.45 -5.10
CA ALA A 45 11.93 4.50 -4.92
C ALA A 45 11.00 4.92 -3.78
N VAL A 46 9.72 4.57 -3.87
CA VAL A 46 8.73 4.83 -2.81
C VAL A 46 8.01 3.54 -2.48
N THR A 47 7.96 3.19 -1.18
CA THR A 47 7.23 2.04 -0.66
C THR A 47 6.21 2.52 0.36
N ALA A 48 4.94 2.14 0.20
CA ALA A 48 3.89 2.51 1.13
C ALA A 48 3.34 1.27 1.86
N ALA A 49 3.22 1.33 3.18
CA ALA A 49 2.74 0.25 4.04
C ALA A 49 1.86 0.78 5.16
N GLU A 50 1.00 -0.03 5.77
CA GLU A 50 -0.02 0.45 6.71
C GLU A 50 0.53 1.42 7.78
N GLY A 51 0.08 2.67 7.75
CA GLY A 51 0.50 3.73 8.69
C GLY A 51 1.76 4.53 8.31
N TRP A 52 2.51 4.16 7.28
CA TRP A 52 3.75 4.84 6.90
C TRP A 52 4.05 4.77 5.39
N PHE A 53 5.04 5.53 4.95
CA PHE A 53 5.66 5.37 3.64
C PHE A 53 7.16 5.64 3.74
N ALA A 54 7.96 4.85 3.04
CA ALA A 54 9.39 5.05 2.92
C ALA A 54 9.72 5.60 1.54
N VAL A 55 10.63 6.56 1.51
CA VAL A 55 11.23 7.11 0.31
C VAL A 55 12.71 6.81 0.34
N VAL A 56 13.17 6.06 -0.66
CA VAL A 56 14.59 5.84 -0.92
C VAL A 56 15.07 7.00 -1.76
N THR A 57 16.09 7.70 -1.32
CA THR A 57 16.71 8.82 -2.02
C THR A 57 17.88 8.35 -2.88
N ASP A 58 18.30 9.21 -3.82
CA ASP A 58 19.47 8.99 -4.68
C ASP A 58 20.81 9.13 -3.94
N ASP A 59 20.81 9.58 -2.69
CA ASP A 59 21.97 9.70 -1.81
C ASP A 59 22.09 8.58 -0.78
N ASP A 60 21.53 7.39 -1.09
CA ASP A 60 21.60 6.18 -0.26
C ASP A 60 20.99 6.33 1.15
N ARG A 61 19.90 7.11 1.26
CA ARG A 61 19.10 7.23 2.49
C ARG A 61 17.71 6.64 2.31
N ILE A 62 17.16 6.12 3.39
CA ILE A 62 15.77 5.69 3.50
C ILE A 62 15.08 6.59 4.51
N LEU A 63 14.14 7.40 4.01
CA LEU A 63 13.34 8.32 4.78
C LEU A 63 11.97 7.70 5.06
N ILE A 64 11.68 7.42 6.32
CA ILE A 64 10.39 6.85 6.77
C ILE A 64 9.51 7.98 7.27
N PHE A 65 8.38 8.17 6.62
CA PHE A 65 7.39 9.19 6.96
C PHE A 65 6.14 8.56 7.56
N ASP A 66 5.56 9.26 8.53
CA ASP A 66 4.24 8.97 9.06
C ASP A 66 3.18 9.36 8.04
N ARG A 67 2.22 8.46 7.79
CA ARG A 67 1.21 8.70 6.76
C ARG A 67 0.21 9.80 7.12
N ILE A 68 -0.15 9.93 8.39
CA ILE A 68 -1.21 10.84 8.81
C ILE A 68 -0.67 12.26 8.88
N THR A 69 0.55 12.40 9.39
CA THR A 69 1.16 13.70 9.66
C THR A 69 2.14 14.15 8.58
N GLY A 70 2.62 13.24 7.73
CA GLY A 70 3.71 13.52 6.79
C GLY A 70 5.06 13.76 7.48
N ALA A 71 5.13 13.56 8.80
CA ALA A 71 6.34 13.83 9.57
C ALA A 71 7.40 12.75 9.33
N LEU A 72 8.65 13.18 9.14
CA LEU A 72 9.79 12.27 9.12
C LEU A 72 9.92 11.60 10.49
N ARG A 73 9.75 10.29 10.53
CA ARG A 73 9.90 9.49 11.76
C ARG A 73 11.32 8.99 11.92
N GLN A 74 11.94 8.59 10.81
CA GLN A 74 13.24 7.95 10.83
C GLN A 74 13.97 8.18 9.51
N GLU A 75 15.27 8.40 9.63
CA GLU A 75 16.22 8.45 8.53
C GLU A 75 17.24 7.33 8.76
N ILE A 76 17.46 6.51 7.73
CA ILE A 76 18.42 5.40 7.76
C ILE A 76 19.40 5.60 6.61
N GLU A 77 20.68 5.68 6.92
CA GLU A 77 21.77 5.73 5.94
C GLU A 77 22.17 4.29 5.59
N VAL A 78 22.26 3.95 4.30
CA VAL A 78 22.44 2.56 3.81
C VAL A 78 23.94 2.17 3.69
N LYS A 79 24.83 2.85 4.43
CA LYS A 79 26.29 2.73 4.31
C LYS A 79 26.90 1.46 4.89
#